data_AF-A0A1Y0MWB0-F1
#
_entry.id   AF-A0A1Y0MWB0-F1
#
_cell.length_a   1.000
_cell.length_b   1.000
_cell.length_c   1.000
_cell.angle_alpha   90.00
_cell.angle_beta   90.00
_cell.angle_gamma   90.00
#
_symmetry.space_group_name_H-M   'P 1'
#
loop_
_entity.id
_entity.type
_entity.pdbx_description
1 polymer ?
#
loop_
_entity_poly.entity_id
_entity_poly.type
_entity_poly.pdbx_seq_one_letter_code
_entity_poly.pdbx_strand_id
1 'polypeptide(L)'
;MQKQFYKEAISSEIFNVISKASKELQVDSYVIGGFVRDFFLKRGTAKDIDVVAIGSGIELAQKVSKLLPNKPKVQVFKTYGTAMLRYKDVEIEFVGARKESYSEDSRNPDITEGTLQDDQNRRDLTINALALSLNEDNFGELLDPFNGIEDLDNKVIKTPLNPDITYSDDPLRMMRAIRFTTQLNFNIDAESLEAITRNGYRLKIITRERIIVELNKILASPKPSIGFLLLEKTGLLKQILPELVALKGVEEVEGQKHKDNFYHSLEVVDNICENTEDVWLRWAALLHDIGKAPTKRFSQKVGWTFHAHEFVGSKMVYKLFKRLKMPMNNKMKFVQKMVMLSSRPIVLATEVTDSAVRRLVFDAGDDINSLMTLCEADITTKNPKKFKRYHQNFEMVRTKIKEVEERDQVRNFQPPVTGEEIMKAFNLKPCREIGQIKEAIKEAILEGEIPNEKVASYSFMIEKGKSLGLKID
;
A
#
# COMPACT_ATOMS: atom_id res chain seq x y z
N MET A 1 11.41 -29.99 28.26
CA MET A 1 11.37 -28.53 28.53
C MET A 1 10.48 -28.28 29.72
N GLN A 2 10.82 -27.30 30.57
CA GLN A 2 9.90 -26.84 31.61
C GLN A 2 8.70 -26.16 30.95
N LYS A 3 7.49 -26.43 31.45
CA LYS A 3 6.28 -25.73 31.02
C LYS A 3 6.40 -24.26 31.39
N GLN A 4 6.26 -23.38 30.42
CA GLN A 4 6.29 -21.93 30.61
C GLN A 4 4.86 -21.38 30.58
N PHE A 5 4.55 -20.45 31.48
CA PHE A 5 3.21 -19.87 31.61
C PHE A 5 3.28 -18.34 31.47
N TYR A 6 2.42 -17.77 30.62
CA TYR A 6 2.36 -16.35 30.29
C TYR A 6 0.96 -15.79 30.55
N LYS A 7 0.56 -15.74 31.83
CA LYS A 7 -0.79 -15.30 32.23
C LYS A 7 -1.02 -13.81 31.97
N GLU A 8 0.05 -13.02 32.00
CA GLU A 8 0.06 -11.60 31.70
C GLU A 8 -0.41 -11.29 30.28
N ALA A 9 -0.11 -12.18 29.31
CA ALA A 9 -0.52 -12.05 27.92
C ALA A 9 -2.04 -12.15 27.75
N ILE A 10 -2.69 -12.92 28.63
CA ILE A 10 -4.13 -13.25 28.58
C ILE A 10 -4.88 -12.71 29.79
N SER A 11 -4.44 -11.56 30.31
CA SER A 11 -4.98 -10.92 31.51
C SER A 11 -6.34 -10.24 31.31
N SER A 12 -6.78 -10.07 30.06
CA SER A 12 -8.07 -9.45 29.74
C SER A 12 -9.25 -10.32 30.17
N GLU A 13 -10.33 -9.68 30.64
CA GLU A 13 -11.58 -10.32 31.08
C GLU A 13 -12.13 -11.34 30.06
N ILE A 14 -11.96 -11.06 28.77
CA ILE A 14 -12.45 -11.92 27.70
C ILE A 14 -11.87 -13.34 27.75
N PHE A 15 -10.58 -13.49 28.10
CA PHE A 15 -9.93 -14.80 28.15
C PHE A 15 -10.46 -15.66 29.30
N ASN A 16 -10.82 -15.05 30.43
CA ASN A 16 -11.50 -15.75 31.52
C ASN A 16 -12.89 -16.23 31.10
N VAL A 17 -13.62 -15.42 30.32
CA VAL A 17 -14.93 -15.81 29.78
C VAL A 17 -14.80 -16.95 28.77
N ILE A 18 -13.79 -16.91 27.89
CA ILE A 18 -13.49 -17.99 26.95
C ILE A 18 -13.12 -19.27 27.70
N SER A 19 -12.27 -19.18 28.72
CA SER A 19 -11.89 -20.32 29.56
C SER A 19 -13.11 -20.99 30.20
N LYS A 20 -14.00 -20.18 30.80
CA LYS A 20 -15.26 -20.67 31.38
C LYS A 20 -16.17 -21.31 30.32
N ALA A 21 -16.31 -20.69 29.15
CA ALA A 21 -17.10 -21.24 28.05
C ALA A 21 -16.57 -22.60 27.58
N SER A 22 -15.24 -22.71 27.48
CA SER A 22 -14.52 -23.92 27.05
C SER A 22 -14.76 -25.06 28.04
N LYS A 23 -14.65 -24.78 29.34
CA LYS A 23 -14.97 -25.73 30.42
C LYS A 23 -16.42 -26.22 30.36
N GLU A 24 -17.38 -25.31 30.21
CA GLU A 24 -18.81 -25.66 30.15
C GLU A 24 -19.17 -26.49 28.91
N LEU A 25 -18.40 -26.35 27.83
CA LEU A 25 -18.55 -27.12 26.59
C LEU A 25 -17.67 -28.39 26.56
N GLN A 26 -16.79 -28.59 27.55
CA GLN A 26 -15.81 -29.67 27.58
C GLN A 26 -14.92 -29.71 26.32
N VAL A 27 -14.52 -28.53 25.84
CA VAL A 27 -13.59 -28.39 24.71
C VAL A 27 -12.34 -27.66 25.17
N ASP A 28 -11.20 -28.01 24.58
CA ASP A 28 -9.97 -27.26 24.79
C ASP A 28 -9.94 -26.03 23.87
N SER A 29 -9.42 -24.90 24.38
CA SER A 29 -9.24 -23.70 23.57
C SER A 29 -7.90 -23.02 23.80
N TYR A 30 -7.44 -22.36 22.74
CA TYR A 30 -6.12 -21.73 22.68
C TYR A 30 -6.24 -20.39 21.97
N VAL A 31 -5.54 -19.38 22.48
CA VAL A 31 -5.26 -18.18 21.69
C VAL A 31 -3.99 -18.40 20.89
N ILE A 32 -3.99 -18.00 19.62
CA ILE A 32 -3.01 -18.43 18.63
C ILE A 32 -2.54 -17.27 17.74
N GLY A 33 -1.54 -17.53 16.92
CA GLY A 33 -1.27 -16.71 15.73
C GLY A 33 -0.63 -15.36 16.03
N GLY A 34 -1.13 -14.32 15.36
CA GLY A 34 -0.56 -12.97 15.43
C GLY A 34 -0.57 -12.40 16.85
N PHE A 35 -1.60 -12.72 17.63
CA PHE A 35 -1.73 -12.29 19.02
C PHE A 35 -0.52 -12.71 19.87
N VAL A 36 -0.20 -14.02 19.84
CA VAL A 36 0.87 -14.59 20.65
C VAL A 36 2.22 -14.05 20.21
N ARG A 37 2.47 -14.00 18.89
CA ARG A 37 3.68 -13.41 18.32
C ARG A 37 3.88 -11.95 18.76
N ASP A 38 2.84 -11.14 18.63
CA ASP A 38 2.92 -9.70 18.89
C ASP A 38 3.07 -9.37 20.37
N PHE A 39 2.57 -10.24 21.26
CA PHE A 39 2.88 -10.21 22.69
C PHE A 39 4.39 -10.34 22.95
N PHE A 40 5.04 -11.37 22.41
CA PHE A 40 6.49 -11.57 22.57
C PHE A 40 7.32 -10.45 21.95
N LEU A 41 6.86 -9.90 20.82
CA LEU A 41 7.49 -8.74 20.17
C LEU A 41 7.17 -7.39 20.84
N LYS A 42 6.37 -7.37 21.91
CA LYS A 42 5.96 -6.16 22.65
C LYS A 42 5.34 -5.08 21.74
N ARG A 43 4.51 -5.50 20.77
CA ARG A 43 3.90 -4.60 19.77
C ARG A 43 2.60 -3.93 20.22
N GLY A 44 2.31 -3.95 21.52
CA GLY A 44 1.12 -3.34 22.14
C GLY A 44 -0.08 -4.28 22.19
N THR A 45 -1.25 -3.71 22.48
CA THR A 45 -2.50 -4.47 22.65
C THR A 45 -3.10 -4.83 21.29
N ALA A 46 -3.22 -6.12 21.00
CA ALA A 46 -3.88 -6.61 19.81
C ALA A 46 -5.37 -6.25 19.82
N LYS A 47 -5.87 -5.77 18.67
CA LYS A 47 -7.30 -5.51 18.46
C LYS A 47 -8.05 -6.71 17.90
N ASP A 48 -7.31 -7.68 17.36
CA ASP A 48 -7.84 -8.89 16.76
C ASP A 48 -7.26 -10.09 17.52
N ILE A 49 -8.14 -10.98 18.00
CA ILE A 49 -7.78 -12.18 18.76
C ILE A 49 -8.30 -13.40 18.02
N ASP A 50 -7.39 -14.31 17.67
CA ASP A 50 -7.72 -15.59 17.06
C ASP A 50 -7.75 -16.68 18.13
N VAL A 51 -8.87 -17.39 18.24
CA VAL A 51 -9.08 -18.50 19.18
C VAL A 51 -9.37 -19.78 18.42
N VAL A 52 -8.60 -20.82 18.71
CA VAL A 52 -8.86 -22.19 18.24
C VAL A 52 -9.57 -22.98 19.33
N ALA A 53 -10.63 -23.69 18.96
CA ALA A 53 -11.26 -24.71 19.78
C ALA A 53 -10.97 -26.11 19.22
N ILE A 54 -10.61 -27.08 20.06
CA ILE A 54 -10.59 -28.50 19.67
C ILE A 54 -12.04 -28.98 19.66
N GLY A 55 -12.70 -28.81 18.51
CA GLY A 55 -14.14 -29.00 18.32
C GLY A 55 -14.77 -27.81 17.59
N SER A 56 -16.04 -27.50 17.90
CA SER A 56 -16.78 -26.44 17.22
C SER A 56 -16.45 -25.04 17.74
N GLY A 57 -15.65 -24.30 16.97
CA GLY A 57 -15.40 -22.87 17.23
C GLY A 57 -16.67 -22.01 17.20
N ILE A 58 -17.68 -22.41 16.42
CA ILE A 58 -18.98 -21.70 16.34
C ILE A 58 -19.75 -21.85 17.65
N GLU A 59 -19.80 -23.04 18.23
CA GLU A 59 -20.46 -23.28 19.52
C GLU A 59 -19.73 -22.55 20.65
N LEU A 60 -18.39 -22.54 20.64
CA LEU A 60 -17.60 -21.76 21.58
C LEU A 60 -17.93 -20.27 21.48
N ALA A 61 -17.96 -19.69 20.28
CA ALA A 61 -18.32 -18.28 20.08
C ALA A 61 -19.73 -17.95 20.60
N GLN A 62 -20.71 -18.82 20.32
CA GLN A 62 -22.07 -18.66 20.82
C GLN A 62 -22.15 -18.73 22.34
N LYS A 63 -21.37 -19.62 22.96
CA LYS A 63 -21.31 -19.77 24.41
C LYS A 63 -20.64 -18.56 25.05
N VAL A 64 -19.52 -18.09 24.50
CA VAL A 64 -18.82 -16.87 24.94
C VAL A 64 -19.77 -15.67 24.87
N SER A 65 -20.48 -15.48 23.76
CA SER A 65 -21.49 -14.43 23.62
C SER A 65 -22.55 -14.49 24.74
N LYS A 66 -23.07 -15.67 25.08
CA LYS A 66 -24.06 -15.83 26.15
C LYS A 66 -23.53 -15.46 27.54
N LEU A 67 -22.23 -15.67 27.79
CA LEU A 67 -21.57 -15.37 29.06
C LEU A 67 -21.10 -13.91 29.16
N LEU A 68 -20.94 -13.22 28.04
CA LEU A 68 -20.54 -11.81 28.02
C LEU A 68 -21.70 -10.87 28.38
N PRO A 69 -21.38 -9.72 29.02
CA PRO A 69 -22.34 -8.63 29.17
C PRO A 69 -22.89 -8.20 27.80
N ASN A 70 -24.18 -7.88 27.73
CA ASN A 70 -24.89 -7.43 26.52
C ASN A 70 -25.01 -8.45 25.37
N LYS A 71 -24.53 -9.69 25.54
CA LYS A 71 -24.72 -10.79 24.57
C LYS A 71 -24.43 -10.39 23.12
N PRO A 72 -23.17 -10.00 22.80
CA PRO A 72 -22.81 -9.48 21.49
C PRO A 72 -23.20 -10.47 20.38
N LYS A 73 -23.71 -9.95 19.27
CA LYS A 73 -24.14 -10.77 18.14
C LYS A 73 -22.95 -11.54 17.56
N VAL A 74 -23.10 -12.85 17.44
CA VAL A 74 -22.12 -13.72 16.76
C VAL A 74 -22.42 -13.71 15.26
N GLN A 75 -21.40 -13.42 14.46
CA GLN A 75 -21.42 -13.52 13.02
C GLN A 75 -20.81 -14.87 12.62
N VAL A 76 -21.55 -15.70 11.89
CA VAL A 76 -21.11 -17.05 11.52
C VAL A 76 -20.80 -17.10 10.03
N PHE A 77 -19.58 -17.51 9.70
CA PHE A 77 -19.10 -17.68 8.33
C PHE A 77 -19.06 -19.17 7.99
N LYS A 78 -20.23 -19.72 7.62
CA LYS A 78 -20.39 -21.16 7.36
C LYS A 78 -19.40 -21.73 6.33
N THR A 79 -19.04 -20.95 5.31
CA THR A 79 -18.09 -21.35 4.26
C THR A 79 -16.70 -21.69 4.80
N TYR A 80 -16.27 -21.03 5.88
CA TYR A 80 -14.93 -21.19 6.45
C TYR A 80 -14.95 -21.91 7.81
N GLY A 81 -16.14 -22.23 8.33
CA GLY A 81 -16.31 -22.82 9.65
C GLY A 81 -15.86 -21.90 10.80
N THR A 82 -15.89 -20.57 10.59
CA THR A 82 -15.48 -19.59 11.61
C THR A 82 -16.66 -18.81 12.14
N ALA A 83 -16.51 -18.30 13.36
CA ALA A 83 -17.46 -17.38 13.98
C ALA A 83 -16.71 -16.20 14.57
N MET A 84 -17.31 -15.03 14.51
CA MET A 84 -16.70 -13.79 14.99
C MET A 84 -17.67 -13.06 15.90
N LEU A 85 -17.15 -12.46 16.97
CA LEU A 85 -17.90 -11.53 17.80
C LEU A 85 -17.02 -10.34 18.16
N ARG A 86 -17.65 -9.20 18.43
CA ARG A 86 -16.97 -7.99 18.90
C ARG A 86 -17.31 -7.74 20.35
N TYR A 87 -16.30 -7.51 21.17
CA TYR A 87 -16.45 -7.17 22.57
C TYR A 87 -15.56 -5.97 22.91
N LYS A 88 -16.17 -4.86 23.33
CA LYS A 88 -15.51 -3.55 23.45
C LYS A 88 -14.85 -3.18 22.10
N ASP A 89 -13.56 -2.85 22.11
CA ASP A 89 -12.78 -2.51 20.92
C ASP A 89 -11.97 -3.67 20.34
N VAL A 90 -12.31 -4.92 20.73
CA VAL A 90 -11.61 -6.13 20.31
C VAL A 90 -12.54 -7.00 19.45
N GLU A 91 -12.03 -7.41 18.30
CA GLU A 91 -12.63 -8.43 17.43
C GLU A 91 -12.05 -9.80 17.78
N ILE A 92 -12.91 -10.78 17.99
CA ILE A 92 -12.50 -12.13 18.38
C ILE A 92 -13.05 -13.10 17.35
N GLU A 93 -12.15 -13.78 16.66
CA GLU A 93 -12.45 -14.84 15.72
C GLU A 93 -12.24 -16.21 16.36
N PHE A 94 -13.23 -17.08 16.23
CA PHE A 94 -13.24 -18.45 16.71
C PHE A 94 -13.23 -19.41 15.53
N VAL A 95 -12.30 -20.35 15.55
CA VAL A 95 -12.16 -21.39 14.54
C VAL A 95 -12.04 -22.76 15.21
N GLY A 96 -12.65 -23.79 14.61
CA GLY A 96 -12.42 -25.17 15.01
C GLY A 96 -11.07 -25.67 14.50
N ALA A 97 -10.35 -26.42 15.33
CA ALA A 97 -9.13 -27.10 14.93
C ALA A 97 -9.43 -28.04 13.75
N ARG A 98 -8.61 -27.95 12.71
CA ARG A 98 -8.91 -28.59 11.43
C ARG A 98 -7.66 -29.06 10.73
N LYS A 99 -7.81 -30.15 9.99
CA LYS A 99 -6.82 -30.65 9.05
C LYS A 99 -7.23 -30.22 7.63
N GLU A 100 -6.26 -29.73 6.88
CA GLU A 100 -6.42 -29.30 5.50
C GLU A 100 -5.71 -30.28 4.57
N SER A 101 -6.41 -30.70 3.51
CA SER A 101 -5.83 -31.49 2.42
C SER A 101 -5.92 -30.68 1.13
N TYR A 102 -4.80 -30.58 0.41
CA TYR A 102 -4.69 -29.74 -0.78
C TYR A 102 -4.59 -30.62 -2.04
N SER A 103 -5.28 -30.22 -3.11
CA SER A 103 -5.04 -30.76 -4.45
C SER A 103 -4.16 -29.80 -5.25
N GLU A 104 -3.37 -30.31 -6.20
CA GLU A 104 -2.39 -29.50 -6.93
C GLU A 104 -3.03 -28.34 -7.72
N ASP A 105 -4.24 -28.57 -8.27
CA ASP A 105 -4.97 -27.62 -9.10
C ASP A 105 -5.93 -26.71 -8.33
N SER A 106 -6.24 -27.05 -7.06
CA SER A 106 -7.12 -26.23 -6.23
C SER A 106 -6.32 -25.36 -5.29
N ARG A 107 -6.82 -24.16 -5.09
CA ARG A 107 -6.37 -23.25 -4.03
C ARG A 107 -7.11 -23.48 -2.72
N ASN A 108 -8.31 -24.06 -2.75
CA ASN A 108 -9.11 -24.29 -1.56
C ASN A 108 -8.86 -25.72 -1.08
N PRO A 109 -8.42 -25.91 0.18
CA PRO A 109 -8.25 -27.25 0.74
C PRO A 109 -9.60 -27.87 1.10
N ASP A 110 -9.61 -29.20 1.14
CA ASP A 110 -10.65 -29.97 1.83
C ASP A 110 -10.39 -29.90 3.33
N ILE A 111 -11.44 -29.60 4.09
CA ILE A 111 -11.35 -29.33 5.53
C ILE A 111 -12.03 -30.47 6.30
N THR A 112 -11.32 -31.02 7.27
CA THR A 112 -11.84 -32.02 8.22
C THR A 112 -11.51 -31.59 9.65
N GLU A 113 -12.27 -32.06 10.64
CA GLU A 113 -11.94 -31.84 12.05
C GLU A 113 -10.56 -32.41 12.37
N GLY A 114 -9.77 -31.68 13.15
CA GLY A 114 -8.38 -32.00 13.42
C GLY A 114 -7.96 -31.69 14.84
N THR A 115 -6.74 -32.10 15.17
CA THR A 115 -6.10 -31.78 16.45
C THR A 115 -5.51 -30.36 16.44
N LEU A 116 -5.12 -29.85 17.61
CA LEU A 116 -4.34 -28.61 17.66
C LEU A 116 -3.04 -28.72 16.83
N GLN A 117 -2.38 -29.88 16.87
CA GLN A 117 -1.17 -30.11 16.09
C GLN A 117 -1.45 -30.03 14.58
N ASP A 118 -2.58 -30.56 14.10
CA ASP A 118 -2.98 -30.43 12.69
C ASP A 118 -3.19 -28.95 12.31
N ASP A 119 -3.82 -28.17 13.19
CA ASP A 119 -4.01 -26.72 12.98
C ASP A 119 -2.69 -25.94 13.01
N GLN A 120 -1.74 -26.34 13.84
CA GLN A 120 -0.42 -25.72 13.92
C GLN A 120 0.46 -26.09 12.71
N ASN A 121 0.42 -27.36 12.27
CA ASN A 121 1.13 -27.88 11.10
C ASN A 121 0.75 -27.14 9.81
N ARG A 122 -0.53 -26.79 9.64
CA ARG A 122 -1.02 -26.10 8.44
C ARG A 122 -0.72 -24.60 8.42
N ARG A 123 0.02 -24.03 9.38
CA ARG A 123 0.28 -22.58 9.43
C ARG A 123 1.38 -22.17 8.48
N ASP A 124 1.45 -20.86 8.25
CA ASP A 124 2.42 -20.28 7.33
C ASP A 124 3.83 -20.24 7.92
N LEU A 125 3.97 -19.84 9.18
CA LEU A 125 5.25 -19.60 9.83
C LEU A 125 5.29 -20.18 11.25
N THR A 126 6.46 -20.62 11.70
CA THR A 126 6.72 -21.10 13.08
C THR A 126 6.28 -20.08 14.12
N ILE A 127 6.66 -18.81 13.93
CA ILE A 127 6.30 -17.69 14.82
C ILE A 127 4.78 -17.42 14.89
N ASN A 128 4.01 -17.89 13.91
CA ASN A 128 2.54 -17.78 13.89
C ASN A 128 1.84 -19.07 14.33
N ALA A 129 2.61 -20.12 14.63
CA ALA A 129 2.12 -21.40 15.14
C ALA A 129 2.18 -21.51 16.67
N LEU A 130 2.67 -20.47 17.35
CA LEU A 130 2.62 -20.32 18.80
C LEU A 130 1.17 -20.28 19.30
N ALA A 131 0.94 -20.91 20.45
CA ALA A 131 -0.36 -20.94 21.11
C ALA A 131 -0.21 -20.76 22.63
N LEU A 132 -1.16 -20.06 23.26
CA LEU A 132 -1.31 -20.05 24.71
C LEU A 132 -2.61 -20.75 25.09
N SER A 133 -2.54 -21.68 26.03
CA SER A 133 -3.73 -22.39 26.51
C SER A 133 -4.68 -21.46 27.26
N LEU A 134 -5.97 -21.59 26.97
CA LEU A 134 -7.06 -20.93 27.70
C LEU A 134 -7.81 -21.91 28.60
N ASN A 135 -7.39 -23.17 28.70
CA ASN A 135 -8.02 -24.15 29.58
C ASN A 135 -7.67 -23.84 31.03
N GLU A 136 -8.59 -24.13 31.96
CA GLU A 136 -8.41 -23.78 33.38
C GLU A 136 -7.19 -24.47 34.00
N ASP A 137 -6.96 -25.75 33.67
CA ASP A 137 -5.90 -26.57 34.27
C ASP A 137 -4.48 -26.15 33.88
N ASN A 138 -4.33 -25.50 32.72
CA ASN A 138 -3.04 -25.05 32.21
C ASN A 138 -3.11 -23.63 31.62
N PHE A 139 -3.94 -22.77 32.22
CA PHE A 139 -4.18 -21.42 31.73
C PHE A 139 -2.88 -20.61 31.58
N GLY A 140 -2.60 -20.18 30.36
CA GLY A 140 -1.39 -19.45 29.98
C GLY A 140 -0.19 -20.32 29.61
N GLU A 141 -0.31 -21.65 29.61
CA GLU A 141 0.76 -22.54 29.13
C GLU A 141 1.09 -22.23 27.66
N LEU A 142 2.38 -22.04 27.36
CA LEU A 142 2.88 -21.88 25.99
C LEU A 142 3.06 -23.22 25.29
N LEU A 143 2.44 -23.35 24.12
CA LEU A 143 2.64 -24.46 23.21
C LEU A 143 3.41 -23.97 21.97
N ASP A 144 4.65 -24.44 21.86
CA ASP A 144 5.58 -24.12 20.76
C ASP A 144 6.21 -25.41 20.19
N PRO A 145 5.50 -26.13 19.31
CA PRO A 145 6.00 -27.39 18.75
C PRO A 145 7.11 -27.21 17.68
N PHE A 146 7.37 -25.98 17.23
CA PHE A 146 8.30 -25.72 16.11
C PHE A 146 9.43 -24.74 16.46
N ASN A 147 9.66 -24.47 17.74
CA ASN A 147 10.66 -23.52 18.23
C ASN A 147 10.45 -22.08 17.68
N GLY A 148 9.19 -21.67 17.54
CA GLY A 148 8.83 -20.31 17.12
C GLY A 148 9.33 -19.21 18.06
N ILE A 149 9.53 -19.49 19.35
CA ILE A 149 10.18 -18.53 20.28
C ILE A 149 11.65 -18.34 19.92
N GLU A 150 12.36 -19.44 19.64
CA GLU A 150 13.76 -19.37 19.20
C GLU A 150 13.88 -18.64 17.86
N ASP A 151 12.97 -18.89 16.91
CA ASP A 151 12.92 -18.17 15.63
C ASP A 151 12.62 -16.67 15.82
N LEU A 152 11.78 -16.31 16.80
CA LEU A 152 11.54 -14.90 17.17
C LEU A 152 12.81 -14.24 17.70
N ASP A 153 13.52 -14.90 18.62
CA ASP A 153 14.76 -14.40 19.22
C ASP A 153 15.88 -14.26 18.17
N ASN A 154 16.00 -15.25 17.29
CA ASN A 154 16.95 -15.26 16.18
C ASN A 154 16.55 -14.37 14.99
N LYS A 155 15.33 -13.79 15.02
CA LYS A 155 14.76 -12.96 13.95
C LYS A 155 14.71 -13.69 12.59
N VAL A 156 14.22 -14.93 12.61
CA VAL A 156 14.11 -15.79 11.43
C VAL A 156 12.64 -16.03 11.06
N ILE A 157 12.35 -16.02 9.76
CA ILE A 157 11.07 -16.40 9.17
C ILE A 157 11.24 -17.80 8.58
N LYS A 158 10.56 -18.78 9.19
CA LYS A 158 10.64 -20.20 8.84
C LYS A 158 9.26 -20.84 8.79
N THR A 159 9.07 -21.85 7.95
CA THR A 159 7.83 -22.63 7.89
C THR A 159 7.81 -23.74 8.94
N PRO A 160 6.64 -24.12 9.50
CA PRO A 160 6.54 -25.22 10.47
C PRO A 160 6.96 -26.58 9.89
N LEU A 161 6.53 -26.85 8.66
CA LEU A 161 6.85 -28.07 7.92
C LEU A 161 7.88 -27.77 6.83
N ASN A 162 8.15 -28.76 5.98
CA ASN A 162 8.99 -28.58 4.80
C ASN A 162 8.48 -27.36 3.97
N PRO A 163 9.36 -26.40 3.64
CA PRO A 163 8.96 -25.20 2.90
C PRO A 163 8.34 -25.49 1.53
N ASP A 164 8.82 -26.49 0.79
CA ASP A 164 8.22 -26.86 -0.50
C ASP A 164 6.77 -27.31 -0.31
N ILE A 165 6.49 -28.17 0.67
CA ILE A 165 5.10 -28.59 0.96
C ILE A 165 4.25 -27.39 1.34
N THR A 166 4.76 -26.54 2.26
CA THR A 166 4.03 -25.38 2.78
C THR A 166 3.65 -24.38 1.68
N TYR A 167 4.58 -24.07 0.78
CA TYR A 167 4.35 -23.14 -0.34
C TYR A 167 3.61 -23.78 -1.50
N SER A 168 3.73 -25.10 -1.65
CA SER A 168 2.94 -25.87 -2.60
C SER A 168 1.46 -25.82 -2.18
N ASP A 169 1.14 -26.19 -0.94
CA ASP A 169 -0.23 -26.23 -0.41
C ASP A 169 -0.95 -24.86 -0.50
N ASP A 170 -0.33 -23.78 -0.03
CA ASP A 170 -0.86 -22.42 -0.21
C ASP A 170 0.23 -21.48 -0.76
N PRO A 171 0.27 -21.26 -2.09
CA PRO A 171 1.26 -20.41 -2.74
C PRO A 171 1.26 -18.95 -2.26
N LEU A 172 0.18 -18.46 -1.63
CA LEU A 172 0.21 -17.12 -1.05
C LEU A 172 1.15 -17.03 0.16
N ARG A 173 1.49 -18.15 0.81
CA ARG A 173 2.44 -18.17 1.94
C ARG A 173 3.82 -17.68 1.54
N MET A 174 4.22 -17.81 0.27
CA MET A 174 5.44 -17.20 -0.26
C MET A 174 5.42 -15.66 -0.12
N MET A 175 4.30 -15.03 -0.54
CA MET A 175 4.09 -13.59 -0.39
C MET A 175 4.04 -13.18 1.08
N ARG A 176 3.41 -14.00 1.93
CA ARG A 176 3.32 -13.75 3.38
C ARG A 176 4.67 -13.85 4.07
N ALA A 177 5.52 -14.82 3.71
CA ALA A 177 6.88 -14.93 4.24
C ALA A 177 7.69 -13.66 3.93
N ILE A 178 7.66 -13.19 2.68
CA ILE A 178 8.31 -11.93 2.28
C ILE A 178 7.70 -10.72 2.99
N ARG A 179 6.36 -10.68 3.13
CA ARG A 179 5.68 -9.63 3.91
C ARG A 179 6.17 -9.60 5.35
N PHE A 180 6.16 -10.72 6.07
CA PHE A 180 6.55 -10.75 7.47
C PHE A 180 8.03 -10.41 7.65
N THR A 181 8.88 -10.84 6.73
CA THR A 181 10.29 -10.43 6.67
C THR A 181 10.42 -8.90 6.61
N THR A 182 9.62 -8.26 5.76
CA THR A 182 9.60 -6.80 5.59
C THR A 182 9.00 -6.08 6.81
N GLN A 183 7.89 -6.60 7.36
CA GLN A 183 7.16 -5.98 8.48
C GLN A 183 7.87 -6.11 9.83
N LEU A 184 8.61 -7.20 10.03
CA LEU A 184 9.32 -7.51 11.27
C LEU A 184 10.81 -7.17 11.19
N ASN A 185 11.33 -6.89 9.99
CA ASN A 185 12.77 -6.73 9.72
C ASN A 185 13.57 -7.97 10.16
N PHE A 186 13.05 -9.14 9.78
CA PHE A 186 13.63 -10.46 10.05
C PHE A 186 14.33 -10.98 8.77
N ASN A 187 14.96 -12.16 8.84
CA ASN A 187 15.53 -12.84 7.68
C ASN A 187 14.73 -14.11 7.36
N ILE A 188 14.49 -14.38 6.07
CA ILE A 188 13.95 -15.68 5.65
C ILE A 188 15.06 -16.72 5.75
N ASP A 189 14.73 -17.87 6.34
CA ASP A 189 15.59 -19.04 6.34
C ASP A 189 16.03 -19.43 4.91
N ALA A 190 17.26 -19.91 4.74
CA ALA A 190 17.86 -20.11 3.42
C ALA A 190 17.08 -21.15 2.58
N GLU A 191 16.71 -22.28 3.18
CA GLU A 191 15.93 -23.33 2.52
C GLU A 191 14.53 -22.80 2.15
N SER A 192 13.92 -22.03 3.06
CA SER A 192 12.64 -21.39 2.79
C SER A 192 12.71 -20.41 1.61
N LEU A 193 13.78 -19.62 1.50
CA LEU A 193 13.96 -18.68 0.39
C LEU A 193 14.14 -19.39 -0.97
N GLU A 194 14.88 -20.49 -0.98
CA GLU A 194 15.05 -21.32 -2.18
C GLU A 194 13.73 -21.99 -2.59
N ALA A 195 12.97 -22.52 -1.63
CA ALA A 195 11.66 -23.11 -1.86
C ALA A 195 10.66 -22.09 -2.43
N ILE A 196 10.70 -20.81 -2.01
CA ILE A 196 9.90 -19.75 -2.64
C ILE A 196 10.23 -19.65 -4.13
N THR A 197 11.50 -19.73 -4.50
CA THR A 197 11.94 -19.65 -5.90
C THR A 197 11.46 -20.86 -6.69
N ARG A 198 11.61 -22.08 -6.14
CA ARG A 198 11.16 -23.33 -6.78
C ARG A 198 9.65 -23.36 -7.00
N ASN A 199 8.86 -22.90 -6.03
CA ASN A 199 7.39 -22.94 -6.06
C ASN A 199 6.76 -21.69 -6.69
N GLY A 200 7.56 -20.70 -7.10
CA GLY A 200 7.05 -19.41 -7.56
C GLY A 200 6.08 -19.50 -8.74
N TYR A 201 6.15 -20.55 -9.56
CA TYR A 201 5.21 -20.80 -10.66
C TYR A 201 3.77 -21.05 -10.18
N ARG A 202 3.58 -21.57 -8.95
CA ARG A 202 2.25 -21.84 -8.39
C ARG A 202 1.49 -20.57 -8.04
N LEU A 203 2.15 -19.42 -7.93
CA LEU A 203 1.49 -18.14 -7.68
C LEU A 203 0.41 -17.81 -8.74
N LYS A 204 0.47 -18.43 -9.93
CA LYS A 204 -0.54 -18.31 -11.00
C LYS A 204 -1.96 -18.74 -10.59
N ILE A 205 -2.11 -19.64 -9.62
CA ILE A 205 -3.42 -20.12 -9.14
C ILE A 205 -4.06 -19.17 -8.10
N ILE A 206 -3.29 -18.18 -7.64
CA ILE A 206 -3.72 -17.21 -6.65
C ILE A 206 -4.33 -16.00 -7.35
N THR A 207 -5.48 -15.56 -6.84
CA THR A 207 -6.16 -14.37 -7.37
C THR A 207 -5.31 -13.11 -7.15
N ARG A 208 -5.39 -12.16 -8.08
CA ARG A 208 -4.59 -10.92 -8.02
C ARG A 208 -4.94 -10.08 -6.79
N GLU A 209 -6.19 -10.10 -6.37
CA GLU A 209 -6.69 -9.42 -5.18
C GLU A 209 -5.95 -9.89 -3.92
N ARG A 210 -5.74 -11.21 -3.74
CA ARG A 210 -4.98 -11.75 -2.59
C ARG A 210 -3.50 -11.33 -2.66
N ILE A 211 -2.89 -11.37 -3.84
CA ILE A 211 -1.49 -10.94 -4.04
C ILE A 211 -1.33 -9.46 -3.70
N ILE A 212 -2.26 -8.61 -4.15
CA ILE A 212 -2.22 -7.17 -3.89
C ILE A 212 -2.43 -6.83 -2.42
N VAL A 213 -3.24 -7.60 -1.68
CA VAL A 213 -3.34 -7.42 -0.22
C VAL A 213 -1.97 -7.61 0.44
N GLU A 214 -1.22 -8.64 0.06
CA GLU A 214 0.13 -8.88 0.59
C GLU A 214 1.12 -7.80 0.14
N LEU A 215 1.05 -7.37 -1.13
CA LEU A 215 1.92 -6.32 -1.67
C LEU A 215 1.66 -4.95 -1.03
N ASN A 216 0.40 -4.59 -0.77
CA ASN A 216 0.05 -3.37 -0.05
C ASN A 216 0.59 -3.40 1.38
N LYS A 217 0.58 -4.56 2.05
CA LYS A 217 1.16 -4.71 3.39
C LYS A 217 2.69 -4.63 3.38
N ILE A 218 3.35 -5.12 2.32
CA ILE A 218 4.80 -4.89 2.09
C ILE A 218 5.05 -3.39 1.94
N LEU A 219 4.27 -2.71 1.10
CA LEU A 219 4.42 -1.28 0.84
C LEU A 219 4.09 -0.40 2.06
N ALA A 220 3.19 -0.85 2.94
CA ALA A 220 2.88 -0.21 4.22
C ALA A 220 3.94 -0.45 5.31
N SER A 221 4.96 -1.29 5.05
CA SER A 221 6.03 -1.54 6.03
C SER A 221 6.97 -0.33 6.14
N PRO A 222 7.78 -0.21 7.22
CA PRO A 222 8.71 0.90 7.37
C PRO A 222 9.79 0.98 6.28
N LYS A 223 10.21 -0.18 5.75
CA LYS A 223 11.23 -0.28 4.71
C LYS A 223 10.80 -1.23 3.58
N PRO A 224 9.89 -0.80 2.70
CA PRO A 224 9.34 -1.67 1.66
C PRO A 224 10.39 -2.26 0.71
N SER A 225 11.52 -1.59 0.51
CA SER A 225 12.59 -2.05 -0.38
C SER A 225 13.04 -3.49 -0.07
N ILE A 226 13.08 -3.89 1.21
CA ILE A 226 13.44 -5.25 1.64
C ILE A 226 12.53 -6.28 0.95
N GLY A 227 11.21 -6.05 0.99
CA GLY A 227 10.24 -6.95 0.39
C GLY A 227 10.34 -7.00 -1.14
N PHE A 228 10.49 -5.85 -1.80
CA PHE A 228 10.63 -5.79 -3.25
C PHE A 228 11.93 -6.44 -3.74
N LEU A 229 13.03 -6.32 -3.01
CA LEU A 229 14.29 -7.01 -3.31
C LEU A 229 14.15 -8.52 -3.19
N LEU A 230 13.43 -9.01 -2.17
CA LEU A 230 13.16 -10.45 -2.02
C LEU A 230 12.22 -10.98 -3.11
N LEU A 231 11.18 -10.22 -3.47
CA LEU A 231 10.30 -10.55 -4.59
C LEU A 231 11.09 -10.63 -5.91
N GLU A 232 12.04 -9.72 -6.11
CA GLU A 232 12.90 -9.72 -7.30
C GLU A 232 13.87 -10.91 -7.29
N LYS A 233 14.58 -11.13 -6.19
CA LYS A 233 15.54 -12.25 -6.01
C LYS A 233 14.89 -13.61 -6.24
N THR A 234 13.65 -13.79 -5.82
CA THR A 234 12.88 -15.04 -5.98
C THR A 234 12.16 -15.15 -7.32
N GLY A 235 12.24 -14.12 -8.18
CA GLY A 235 11.55 -14.07 -9.47
C GLY A 235 10.04 -13.83 -9.40
N LEU A 236 9.45 -13.74 -8.20
CA LEU A 236 8.03 -13.44 -8.01
C LEU A 236 7.65 -12.06 -8.56
N LEU A 237 8.53 -11.06 -8.39
CA LEU A 237 8.25 -9.70 -8.84
C LEU A 237 7.96 -9.64 -10.35
N LYS A 238 8.71 -10.40 -11.16
CA LYS A 238 8.52 -10.48 -12.62
C LYS A 238 7.12 -10.99 -13.01
N GLN A 239 6.52 -11.85 -12.19
CA GLN A 239 5.18 -12.40 -12.43
C GLN A 239 4.05 -11.43 -12.01
N ILE A 240 4.35 -10.48 -11.12
CA ILE A 240 3.38 -9.55 -10.55
C ILE A 240 3.52 -8.18 -11.24
N LEU A 241 4.69 -7.55 -11.17
CA LEU A 241 5.04 -6.24 -11.74
C LEU A 241 6.28 -6.33 -12.65
N PRO A 242 6.17 -6.95 -13.84
CA PRO A 242 7.27 -6.98 -14.81
C PRO A 242 7.77 -5.60 -15.23
N GLU A 243 6.91 -4.58 -15.20
CA GLU A 243 7.24 -3.19 -15.54
C GLU A 243 8.28 -2.61 -14.58
N LEU A 244 8.23 -3.00 -13.30
CA LEU A 244 9.20 -2.56 -12.30
C LEU A 244 10.56 -3.26 -12.53
N VAL A 245 10.55 -4.54 -12.88
CA VAL A 245 11.77 -5.30 -13.25
C VAL A 245 12.40 -4.73 -14.51
N ALA A 246 11.61 -4.21 -15.45
CA ALA A 246 12.13 -3.59 -16.68
C ALA A 246 12.93 -2.30 -16.44
N LEU A 247 12.87 -1.71 -15.24
CA LEU A 247 13.71 -0.58 -14.85
C LEU A 247 15.11 -1.00 -14.38
N LYS A 248 15.32 -2.30 -14.12
CA LYS A 248 16.56 -2.85 -13.57
C LYS A 248 17.65 -2.92 -14.64
N GLY A 249 18.88 -2.63 -14.23
CA GLY A 249 20.06 -2.66 -15.07
C GLY A 249 20.56 -1.28 -15.45
N VAL A 250 21.85 -1.22 -15.78
CA VAL A 250 22.52 -0.03 -16.30
C VAL A 250 23.10 -0.40 -17.66
N GLU A 251 22.68 0.31 -18.69
CA GLU A 251 23.30 0.19 -20.02
C GLU A 251 24.40 1.23 -20.18
N GLU A 252 25.51 0.79 -20.77
CA GLU A 252 26.66 1.62 -21.11
C GLU A 252 26.78 1.67 -22.64
N VAL A 253 26.73 2.88 -23.20
CA VAL A 253 27.02 3.14 -24.61
C VAL A 253 28.05 4.27 -24.65
N GLU A 254 29.19 4.02 -25.28
CA GLU A 254 30.28 5.02 -25.44
C GLU A 254 30.72 5.67 -24.11
N GLY A 255 30.78 4.89 -23.03
CA GLY A 255 31.18 5.36 -21.69
C GLY A 255 30.09 6.12 -20.90
N GLN A 256 28.89 6.29 -21.47
CA GLN A 256 27.77 6.96 -20.81
C GLN A 256 26.83 5.94 -20.17
N LYS A 257 26.62 6.07 -18.85
CA LYS A 257 25.76 5.22 -18.02
C LYS A 257 24.58 6.01 -17.48
N HIS A 258 23.44 5.37 -17.38
CA HIS A 258 22.33 5.88 -16.56
C HIS A 258 22.33 5.22 -15.17
N LYS A 259 21.57 5.77 -14.23
CA LYS A 259 21.36 5.12 -12.92
C LYS A 259 20.45 3.90 -13.09
N ASP A 260 20.57 2.93 -12.19
CA ASP A 260 19.60 1.84 -12.11
C ASP A 260 18.29 2.36 -11.53
N ASN A 261 17.27 2.49 -12.38
CA ASN A 261 15.99 3.09 -12.02
C ASN A 261 15.17 2.18 -11.09
N PHE A 262 15.45 0.87 -11.08
CA PHE A 262 14.80 -0.07 -10.15
C PHE A 262 15.23 0.21 -8.71
N TYR A 263 16.54 0.20 -8.43
CA TYR A 263 17.04 0.48 -7.08
C TYR A 263 16.72 1.91 -6.63
N HIS A 264 16.77 2.87 -7.56
CA HIS A 264 16.35 4.23 -7.29
C HIS A 264 14.87 4.29 -6.84
N SER A 265 13.96 3.65 -7.57
CA SER A 265 12.54 3.61 -7.18
C SER A 265 12.33 3.00 -5.79
N LEU A 266 13.12 1.99 -5.42
CA LEU A 266 13.05 1.40 -4.07
C LEU A 266 13.58 2.35 -2.98
N GLU A 267 14.65 3.11 -3.27
CA GLU A 267 15.17 4.13 -2.35
C GLU A 267 14.15 5.25 -2.11
N VAL A 268 13.48 5.73 -3.16
CA VAL A 268 12.42 6.76 -3.05
C VAL A 268 11.25 6.25 -2.22
N VAL A 269 10.86 4.99 -2.39
CA VAL A 269 9.79 4.37 -1.58
C VAL A 269 10.19 4.25 -0.11
N ASP A 270 11.43 3.94 0.22
CA ASP A 270 11.88 3.94 1.62
C ASP A 270 11.89 5.38 2.19
N ASN A 271 12.41 6.35 1.46
CA ASN A 271 12.48 7.76 1.90
C ASN A 271 11.09 8.35 2.18
N ILE A 272 10.10 8.04 1.34
CA ILE A 272 8.75 8.59 1.51
C ILE A 272 8.06 8.00 2.75
N CYS A 273 8.43 6.79 3.20
CA CYS A 273 7.82 6.14 4.36
C CYS A 273 8.01 6.91 5.66
N GLU A 274 9.06 7.74 5.77
CA GLU A 274 9.30 8.61 6.93
C GLU A 274 8.26 9.74 7.05
N ASN A 275 7.63 10.11 5.93
CA ASN A 275 6.77 11.29 5.82
C ASN A 275 5.31 10.94 5.50
N THR A 276 4.97 9.67 5.25
CA THR A 276 3.60 9.26 4.97
C THR A 276 3.31 7.80 5.33
N GLU A 277 2.11 7.56 5.85
CA GLU A 277 1.52 6.23 5.99
C GLU A 277 0.55 5.88 4.85
N ASP A 278 0.28 6.82 3.92
CA ASP A 278 -0.62 6.57 2.80
C ASP A 278 0.03 5.63 1.76
N VAL A 279 -0.46 4.39 1.73
CA VAL A 279 -0.03 3.37 0.78
C VAL A 279 -0.16 3.80 -0.68
N TRP A 280 -1.12 4.67 -1.02
CA TRP A 280 -1.29 5.15 -2.41
C TRP A 280 -0.22 6.16 -2.80
N LEU A 281 0.22 7.00 -1.86
CA LEU A 281 1.35 7.88 -2.09
C LEU A 281 2.67 7.08 -2.21
N ARG A 282 2.81 6.01 -1.41
CA ARG A 282 3.93 5.06 -1.57
C ARG A 282 3.87 4.31 -2.91
N TRP A 283 2.67 3.99 -3.42
CA TRP A 283 2.49 3.44 -4.76
C TRP A 283 2.92 4.43 -5.84
N ALA A 284 2.61 5.71 -5.68
CA ALA A 284 3.08 6.75 -6.58
C ALA A 284 4.62 6.85 -6.54
N ALA A 285 5.24 6.78 -5.37
CA ALA A 285 6.70 6.72 -5.23
C ALA A 285 7.31 5.51 -5.93
N LEU A 286 6.71 4.32 -5.82
CA LEU A 286 7.21 3.14 -6.52
C LEU A 286 7.09 3.24 -8.05
N LEU A 287 6.09 3.95 -8.54
CA LEU A 287 5.72 4.01 -9.95
C LEU A 287 6.13 5.31 -10.66
N HIS A 288 6.70 6.29 -9.97
CA HIS A 288 6.98 7.62 -10.53
C HIS A 288 7.83 7.52 -11.82
N ASP A 289 8.79 6.61 -11.80
CA ASP A 289 9.75 6.37 -12.89
C ASP A 289 9.38 5.22 -13.83
N ILE A 290 8.20 4.60 -13.67
CA ILE A 290 7.82 3.39 -14.41
C ILE A 290 7.82 3.59 -15.93
N GLY A 291 7.60 4.83 -16.39
CA GLY A 291 7.65 5.19 -17.80
C GLY A 291 9.05 5.30 -18.39
N LYS A 292 10.13 5.28 -17.59
CA LYS A 292 11.50 5.37 -18.10
C LYS A 292 11.87 4.16 -18.96
N ALA A 293 11.46 2.96 -18.58
CA ALA A 293 11.72 1.75 -19.36
C ALA A 293 11.21 1.85 -20.82
N PRO A 294 9.92 2.15 -21.10
CA PRO A 294 9.43 2.26 -22.48
C PRO A 294 9.84 3.53 -23.23
N THR A 295 10.35 4.56 -22.55
CA THR A 295 10.74 5.85 -23.18
C THR A 295 12.25 6.04 -23.32
N LYS A 296 13.04 5.08 -22.87
CA LYS A 296 14.50 5.08 -22.94
C LYS A 296 14.98 5.20 -24.38
N ARG A 297 15.76 6.25 -24.67
CA ARG A 297 16.40 6.48 -25.98
C ARG A 297 17.83 6.97 -25.79
N PHE A 298 18.76 6.46 -26.60
CA PHE A 298 20.13 6.96 -26.65
C PHE A 298 20.27 8.01 -27.76
N SER A 299 20.99 9.09 -27.46
CA SER A 299 21.43 10.10 -28.41
C SER A 299 22.91 10.35 -28.24
N GLN A 300 23.69 10.29 -29.33
CA GLN A 300 25.15 10.53 -29.27
C GLN A 300 25.52 11.92 -28.71
N LYS A 301 24.63 12.92 -28.84
CA LYS A 301 24.89 14.29 -28.36
C LYS A 301 24.58 14.52 -26.89
N VAL A 302 23.57 13.83 -26.35
CA VAL A 302 22.97 14.12 -25.03
C VAL A 302 23.07 12.92 -24.07
N GLY A 303 23.30 11.73 -24.60
CA GLY A 303 23.29 10.47 -23.86
C GLY A 303 21.91 9.83 -23.78
N TRP A 304 21.69 9.11 -22.68
CA TRP A 304 20.41 8.47 -22.38
C TRP A 304 19.35 9.50 -21.99
N THR A 305 18.21 9.45 -22.65
CA THR A 305 17.07 10.35 -22.44
C THR A 305 15.78 9.55 -22.20
N PHE A 306 14.87 10.14 -21.43
CA PHE A 306 13.58 9.55 -21.03
C PHE A 306 12.45 10.57 -21.24
N HIS A 307 12.35 11.09 -22.47
CA HIS A 307 11.40 12.16 -22.78
C HIS A 307 9.95 11.69 -22.56
N ALA A 308 9.18 12.51 -21.83
CA ALA A 308 7.76 12.27 -21.50
C ALA A 308 7.49 10.97 -20.73
N HIS A 309 8.46 10.47 -19.95
CA HIS A 309 8.30 9.26 -19.14
C HIS A 309 7.18 9.40 -18.10
N GLU A 310 6.93 10.60 -17.57
CA GLU A 310 5.86 10.90 -16.62
C GLU A 310 4.48 10.71 -17.27
N PHE A 311 4.35 11.16 -18.52
CA PHE A 311 3.12 10.99 -19.30
C PHE A 311 2.88 9.53 -19.70
N VAL A 312 3.93 8.81 -20.12
CA VAL A 312 3.81 7.38 -20.42
C VAL A 312 3.54 6.58 -19.14
N GLY A 313 4.25 6.90 -18.04
CA GLY A 313 4.09 6.29 -16.74
C GLY A 313 2.69 6.45 -16.17
N SER A 314 2.11 7.66 -16.22
CA SER A 314 0.74 7.89 -15.77
C SER A 314 -0.31 7.10 -16.57
N LYS A 315 -0.07 6.87 -17.88
CA LYS A 315 -0.90 5.97 -18.70
C LYS A 315 -0.72 4.50 -18.33
N MET A 316 0.48 4.09 -17.92
CA MET A 316 0.75 2.73 -17.46
C MET A 316 0.03 2.41 -16.14
N VAL A 317 -0.08 3.38 -15.22
CA VAL A 317 -0.78 3.21 -13.93
C VAL A 317 -2.21 2.67 -14.12
N TYR A 318 -2.99 3.20 -15.08
CA TYR A 318 -4.35 2.67 -15.34
C TYR A 318 -4.32 1.19 -15.74
N LYS A 319 -3.41 0.82 -16.64
CA LYS A 319 -3.27 -0.58 -17.11
C LYS A 319 -2.83 -1.50 -15.97
N LEU A 320 -1.91 -1.03 -15.12
CA LEU A 320 -1.44 -1.73 -13.93
C LEU A 320 -2.57 -1.98 -12.95
N PHE A 321 -3.30 -0.94 -12.55
CA PHE A 321 -4.41 -1.05 -11.60
C PHE A 321 -5.49 -2.02 -12.11
N LYS A 322 -5.82 -1.93 -13.40
CA LYS A 322 -6.78 -2.85 -14.02
C LYS A 322 -6.28 -4.31 -14.04
N ARG A 323 -5.02 -4.54 -14.43
CA ARG A 323 -4.40 -5.88 -14.49
C ARG A 323 -4.27 -6.52 -13.11
N LEU A 324 -3.92 -5.73 -12.12
CA LEU A 324 -3.70 -6.15 -10.73
C LEU A 324 -4.97 -6.16 -9.89
N LYS A 325 -6.13 -5.80 -10.47
CA LYS A 325 -7.43 -5.73 -9.76
C LYS A 325 -7.40 -4.79 -8.56
N MET A 326 -6.66 -3.69 -8.69
CA MET A 326 -6.61 -2.63 -7.69
C MET A 326 -7.84 -1.70 -7.81
N PRO A 327 -8.15 -0.88 -6.78
CA PRO A 327 -9.30 0.02 -6.81
C PRO A 327 -9.27 1.01 -7.98
N MET A 328 -10.23 0.90 -8.91
CA MET A 328 -10.36 1.79 -10.09
C MET A 328 -11.12 3.09 -9.80
N ASN A 329 -10.91 3.67 -8.62
CA ASN A 329 -11.59 4.88 -8.14
C ASN A 329 -10.61 6.04 -7.96
N ASN A 330 -10.92 6.99 -7.06
CA ASN A 330 -10.08 8.15 -6.79
C ASN A 330 -8.63 7.77 -6.41
N LYS A 331 -8.40 6.59 -5.82
CA LYS A 331 -7.05 6.09 -5.51
C LYS A 331 -6.18 5.92 -6.75
N MET A 332 -6.76 5.34 -7.81
CA MET A 332 -6.05 5.18 -9.09
C MET A 332 -5.77 6.53 -9.74
N LYS A 333 -6.77 7.43 -9.77
CA LYS A 333 -6.60 8.79 -10.30
C LYS A 333 -5.54 9.58 -9.54
N PHE A 334 -5.49 9.44 -8.22
CA PHE A 334 -4.47 10.03 -7.36
C PHE A 334 -3.08 9.56 -7.77
N VAL A 335 -2.83 8.24 -7.83
CA VAL A 335 -1.54 7.69 -8.25
C VAL A 335 -1.16 8.15 -9.66
N GLN A 336 -2.11 8.15 -10.61
CA GLN A 336 -1.87 8.67 -11.96
C GLN A 336 -1.42 10.13 -11.95
N LYS A 337 -2.09 10.98 -11.17
CA LYS A 337 -1.76 12.40 -11.05
C LYS A 337 -0.37 12.60 -10.43
N MET A 338 -0.07 11.90 -9.35
CA MET A 338 1.25 11.98 -8.70
C MET A 338 2.37 11.57 -9.65
N VAL A 339 2.22 10.45 -10.39
CA VAL A 339 3.22 10.02 -11.39
C VAL A 339 3.37 11.06 -12.49
N MET A 340 2.26 11.59 -13.02
CA MET A 340 2.27 12.60 -14.10
C MET A 340 2.98 13.91 -13.71
N LEU A 341 2.87 14.31 -12.44
CA LEU A 341 3.39 15.59 -11.95
C LEU A 341 4.74 15.48 -11.23
N SER A 342 5.26 14.26 -11.02
CA SER A 342 6.42 13.94 -10.17
C SER A 342 7.72 14.70 -10.49
N SER A 343 7.92 15.15 -11.72
CA SER A 343 9.11 15.94 -12.08
C SER A 343 8.94 17.46 -11.97
N ARG A 344 7.70 17.96 -11.91
CA ARG A 344 7.43 19.40 -12.02
C ARG A 344 8.00 20.22 -10.87
N PRO A 345 7.80 19.84 -9.58
CA PRO A 345 8.39 20.60 -8.48
C PRO A 345 9.92 20.66 -8.52
N ILE A 346 10.58 19.60 -9.02
CA ILE A 346 12.05 19.55 -9.14
C ILE A 346 12.53 20.60 -10.15
N VAL A 347 11.82 20.75 -11.27
CA VAL A 347 12.14 21.78 -12.27
C VAL A 347 11.91 23.17 -11.69
N LEU A 348 10.77 23.40 -11.03
CA LEU A 348 10.46 24.70 -10.39
C LEU A 348 11.48 25.09 -9.33
N ALA A 349 12.01 24.13 -8.58
CA ALA A 349 13.03 24.38 -7.56
C ALA A 349 14.33 24.97 -8.12
N THR A 350 14.53 24.99 -9.44
CA THR A 350 15.67 25.69 -10.07
C THR A 350 15.38 27.16 -10.37
N GLU A 351 14.17 27.50 -10.84
CA GLU A 351 13.71 28.86 -11.11
C GLU A 351 12.22 28.97 -10.78
N VAL A 352 11.93 29.56 -9.62
CA VAL A 352 10.55 29.66 -9.10
C VAL A 352 9.87 30.91 -9.66
N THR A 353 8.95 30.75 -10.61
CA THR A 353 8.09 31.83 -11.10
C THR A 353 6.66 31.68 -10.57
N ASP A 354 5.98 32.79 -10.29
CA ASP A 354 4.59 32.80 -9.81
C ASP A 354 3.66 32.00 -10.76
N SER A 355 3.82 32.17 -12.07
CA SER A 355 2.98 31.49 -13.07
C SER A 355 3.16 29.98 -13.07
N ALA A 356 4.40 29.51 -12.91
CA ALA A 356 4.67 28.09 -12.88
C ALA A 356 4.23 27.46 -11.55
N VAL A 357 4.27 28.21 -10.44
CA VAL A 357 3.66 27.82 -9.15
C VAL A 357 2.13 27.78 -9.25
N ARG A 358 1.46 28.78 -9.84
CA ARG A 358 0.00 28.77 -10.06
C ARG A 358 -0.41 27.53 -10.84
N ARG A 359 0.27 27.23 -11.94
CA ARG A 359 -0.03 26.06 -12.78
C ARG A 359 0.18 24.75 -12.02
N LEU A 360 1.22 24.65 -11.18
CA LEU A 360 1.43 23.47 -10.33
C LEU A 360 0.30 23.31 -9.31
N VAL A 361 -0.08 24.38 -8.61
CA VAL A 361 -1.15 24.36 -7.59
C VAL A 361 -2.49 24.02 -8.23
N PHE A 362 -2.78 24.58 -9.40
CA PHE A 362 -3.98 24.26 -10.17
C PHE A 362 -4.04 22.79 -10.58
N ASP A 363 -2.98 22.26 -11.19
CA ASP A 363 -2.95 20.89 -11.70
C ASP A 363 -2.92 19.84 -10.57
N ALA A 364 -2.23 20.14 -9.46
CA ALA A 364 -2.16 19.26 -8.30
C ALA A 364 -3.43 19.33 -7.44
N GLY A 365 -4.08 20.50 -7.34
CA GLY A 365 -5.23 20.74 -6.48
C GLY A 365 -4.92 20.42 -5.01
N ASP A 366 -5.83 19.72 -4.34
CA ASP A 366 -5.69 19.33 -2.93
C ASP A 366 -4.50 18.39 -2.66
N ASP A 367 -3.99 17.72 -3.69
CA ASP A 367 -2.90 16.74 -3.57
C ASP A 367 -1.49 17.36 -3.67
N ILE A 368 -1.37 18.70 -3.72
CA ILE A 368 -0.08 19.38 -3.83
C ILE A 368 0.89 19.03 -2.70
N ASN A 369 0.40 18.87 -1.47
CA ASN A 369 1.24 18.47 -0.35
C ASN A 369 1.84 17.07 -0.56
N SER A 370 1.01 16.12 -0.99
CA SER A 370 1.43 14.77 -1.35
C SER A 370 2.44 14.77 -2.50
N LEU A 371 2.23 15.62 -3.51
CA LEU A 371 3.16 15.78 -4.62
C LEU A 371 4.53 16.31 -4.15
N MET A 372 4.53 17.33 -3.29
CA MET A 372 5.77 17.87 -2.73
C MET A 372 6.51 16.83 -1.89
N THR A 373 5.79 16.08 -1.04
CA THR A 373 6.37 14.97 -0.25
C THR A 373 6.98 13.89 -1.14
N LEU A 374 6.34 13.54 -2.26
CA LEU A 374 6.89 12.61 -3.25
C LEU A 374 8.19 13.15 -3.87
N CYS A 375 8.20 14.41 -4.29
CA CYS A 375 9.36 15.01 -4.94
C CYS A 375 10.55 15.20 -3.99
N GLU A 376 10.30 15.46 -2.70
CA GLU A 376 11.33 15.52 -1.68
C GLU A 376 11.95 14.13 -1.44
N ALA A 377 11.13 13.08 -1.39
CA ALA A 377 11.60 11.71 -1.27
C ALA A 377 12.45 11.23 -2.46
N ASP A 378 12.23 11.81 -3.65
CA ASP A 378 13.01 11.54 -4.87
C ASP A 378 14.46 12.08 -4.81
N ILE A 379 14.77 12.95 -3.85
CA ILE A 379 16.11 13.52 -3.65
C ILE A 379 17.05 12.46 -3.04
N THR A 380 17.56 11.57 -3.88
CA THR A 380 18.45 10.44 -3.51
C THR A 380 19.95 10.79 -3.55
N THR A 381 20.32 12.08 -3.57
CA THR A 381 21.74 12.47 -3.65
C THR A 381 22.48 12.23 -2.34
N LYS A 382 23.53 11.39 -2.38
CA LYS A 382 24.42 11.16 -1.24
C LYS A 382 25.34 12.34 -0.88
N ASN A 383 25.42 13.37 -1.73
CA ASN A 383 26.24 14.56 -1.45
C ASN A 383 25.50 15.50 -0.47
N PRO A 384 26.03 15.74 0.76
CA PRO A 384 25.34 16.53 1.78
C PRO A 384 25.07 17.99 1.38
N LYS A 385 25.99 18.61 0.63
CA LYS A 385 25.84 20.00 0.17
C LYS A 385 24.72 20.12 -0.86
N LYS A 386 24.66 19.18 -1.82
CA LYS A 386 23.59 19.14 -2.82
C LYS A 386 22.25 18.83 -2.17
N PHE A 387 22.22 17.86 -1.25
CA PHE A 387 21.02 17.49 -0.49
C PHE A 387 20.43 18.69 0.24
N LYS A 388 21.24 19.41 1.02
CA LYS A 388 20.81 20.62 1.75
C LYS A 388 20.29 21.70 0.81
N ARG A 389 20.97 21.94 -0.32
CA ARG A 389 20.53 22.91 -1.32
C ARG A 389 19.17 22.55 -1.92
N TYR A 390 18.97 21.29 -2.33
CA TYR A 390 17.67 20.87 -2.87
C TYR A 390 16.56 21.03 -1.84
N HIS A 391 16.78 20.61 -0.58
CA HIS A 391 15.79 20.80 0.48
C HIS A 391 15.45 22.27 0.70
N GLN A 392 16.45 23.16 0.73
CA GLN A 392 16.21 24.61 0.84
C GLN A 392 15.37 25.15 -0.33
N ASN A 393 15.62 24.68 -1.56
CA ASN A 393 14.83 25.10 -2.71
C ASN A 393 13.37 24.60 -2.61
N PHE A 394 13.15 23.38 -2.12
CA PHE A 394 11.81 22.84 -1.91
C PHE A 394 11.03 23.61 -0.82
N GLU A 395 11.70 24.03 0.26
CA GLU A 395 11.12 24.92 1.28
C GLU A 395 10.70 26.27 0.70
N MET A 396 11.50 26.84 -0.21
CA MET A 396 11.13 28.06 -0.94
C MET A 396 9.90 27.83 -1.81
N VAL A 397 9.82 26.70 -2.52
CA VAL A 397 8.64 26.34 -3.33
C VAL A 397 7.40 26.18 -2.44
N ARG A 398 7.51 25.53 -1.27
CA ARG A 398 6.38 25.41 -0.32
C ARG A 398 5.91 26.77 0.19
N THR A 399 6.83 27.66 0.51
CA THR A 399 6.51 29.03 0.93
C THR A 399 5.78 29.76 -0.19
N LYS A 400 6.29 29.65 -1.41
CA LYS A 400 5.70 30.31 -2.57
C LYS A 400 4.32 29.76 -2.93
N ILE A 401 4.11 28.46 -2.79
CA ILE A 401 2.79 27.83 -2.95
C ILE A 401 1.79 28.45 -1.98
N LYS A 402 2.16 28.64 -0.70
CA LYS A 402 1.29 29.28 0.29
C LYS A 402 0.97 30.73 -0.08
N GLU A 403 1.97 31.52 -0.45
CA GLU A 403 1.77 32.92 -0.88
C GLU A 403 0.82 33.02 -2.07
N VAL A 404 1.04 32.19 -3.10
CA VAL A 404 0.21 32.18 -4.31
C VAL A 404 -1.21 31.68 -4.01
N GLU A 405 -1.35 30.70 -3.12
CA GLU A 405 -2.66 30.18 -2.73
C GLU A 405 -3.47 31.18 -1.90
N GLU A 406 -2.83 31.87 -0.96
CA GLU A 406 -3.45 32.94 -0.15
C GLU A 406 -3.89 34.12 -1.02
N ARG A 407 -3.08 34.48 -2.02
CA ARG A 407 -3.37 35.61 -2.93
C ARG A 407 -4.41 35.26 -3.99
N ASP A 408 -4.25 34.12 -4.67
CA ASP A 408 -4.95 33.83 -5.93
C ASP A 408 -6.03 32.73 -5.79
N GLN A 409 -6.10 32.03 -4.63
CA GLN A 409 -7.05 30.95 -4.31
C GLN A 409 -7.17 29.85 -5.40
N VAL A 410 -6.04 29.53 -6.02
CA VAL A 410 -5.96 28.72 -7.26
C VAL A 410 -6.50 27.28 -7.10
N ARG A 411 -6.44 26.68 -5.91
CA ARG A 411 -6.97 25.31 -5.71
C ARG A 411 -8.47 25.22 -5.89
N ASN A 412 -9.20 26.27 -5.51
CA ASN A 412 -10.65 26.39 -5.64
C ASN A 412 -11.04 27.14 -6.92
N PHE A 413 -10.18 27.13 -7.94
CA PHE A 413 -10.42 27.85 -9.18
C PHE A 413 -11.78 27.44 -9.79
N GLN A 414 -12.75 28.34 -9.66
CA GLN A 414 -13.95 28.35 -10.47
C GLN A 414 -13.76 29.43 -11.51
N PRO A 415 -14.03 29.16 -12.81
CA PRO A 415 -13.98 30.20 -13.83
C PRO A 415 -14.82 31.39 -13.35
N PRO A 416 -14.21 32.59 -13.16
CA PRO A 416 -14.93 33.74 -12.61
C PRO A 416 -16.09 34.20 -13.52
N VAL A 417 -16.05 33.75 -14.77
CA VAL A 417 -17.07 33.93 -15.79
C VAL A 417 -17.63 32.57 -16.21
N THR A 418 -18.95 32.43 -16.10
CA THR A 418 -19.69 31.23 -16.47
C THR A 418 -19.93 31.12 -17.98
N GLY A 419 -20.31 29.92 -18.44
CA GLY A 419 -20.67 29.74 -19.85
C GLY A 419 -21.91 30.55 -20.26
N GLU A 420 -22.86 30.71 -19.34
CA GLU A 420 -24.07 31.49 -19.56
C GLU A 420 -23.78 32.98 -19.68
N GLU A 421 -22.81 33.51 -18.92
CA GLU A 421 -22.38 34.91 -19.05
C GLU A 421 -21.73 35.18 -20.41
N ILE A 422 -20.91 34.25 -20.91
CA ILE A 422 -20.35 34.34 -22.28
C ILE A 422 -21.47 34.28 -23.33
N MET A 423 -22.44 33.37 -23.18
CA MET A 423 -23.58 33.24 -24.07
C MET A 423 -24.41 34.53 -24.12
N LYS A 424 -24.69 35.14 -22.95
CA LYS A 424 -25.45 36.39 -22.85
C LYS A 424 -24.69 37.57 -23.46
N ALA A 425 -23.38 37.68 -23.21
CA ALA A 425 -22.59 38.83 -23.66
C ALA A 425 -22.40 38.90 -25.20
N PHE A 426 -22.37 37.74 -25.88
CA PHE A 426 -22.14 37.65 -27.32
C PHE A 426 -23.34 37.08 -28.10
N ASN A 427 -24.49 36.92 -27.44
CA ASN A 427 -25.71 36.32 -28.00
C ASN A 427 -25.47 34.96 -28.68
N LEU A 428 -24.75 34.08 -27.99
CA LEU A 428 -24.34 32.77 -28.51
C LEU A 428 -25.19 31.64 -27.96
N LYS A 429 -25.40 30.62 -28.80
CA LYS A 429 -25.84 29.28 -28.37
C LYS A 429 -24.62 28.45 -27.95
N PRO A 430 -24.79 27.30 -27.25
CA PRO A 430 -23.67 26.42 -26.91
C PRO A 430 -22.82 26.06 -28.15
N CYS A 431 -21.57 26.53 -28.17
CA CYS A 431 -20.64 26.40 -29.29
C CYS A 431 -19.18 26.26 -28.81
N ARG A 432 -18.26 25.99 -29.75
CA ARG A 432 -16.84 25.74 -29.48
C ARG A 432 -16.13 26.98 -28.93
N GLU A 433 -16.50 28.16 -29.41
CA GLU A 433 -15.90 29.46 -29.10
C GLU A 433 -16.03 29.79 -27.61
N ILE A 434 -17.13 29.39 -26.96
CA ILE A 434 -17.32 29.52 -25.50
C ILE A 434 -16.24 28.75 -24.75
N GLY A 435 -15.91 27.54 -25.20
CA GLY A 435 -14.83 26.74 -24.62
C GLY A 435 -13.46 27.39 -24.82
N GLN A 436 -13.22 27.99 -25.99
CA GLN A 436 -11.97 28.71 -26.27
C GLN A 436 -11.79 29.95 -25.39
N ILE A 437 -12.87 30.70 -25.15
CA ILE A 437 -12.84 31.88 -24.27
C ILE A 437 -12.59 31.45 -22.82
N LYS A 438 -13.28 30.41 -22.34
CA LYS A 438 -13.03 29.87 -20.99
C LYS A 438 -11.59 29.42 -20.80
N GLU A 439 -11.03 28.69 -21.78
CA GLU A 439 -9.65 28.25 -21.71
C GLU A 439 -8.68 29.43 -21.77
N ALA A 440 -8.95 30.43 -22.61
CA ALA A 440 -8.12 31.64 -22.69
C ALA A 440 -8.12 32.44 -21.38
N ILE A 441 -9.27 32.62 -20.72
CA ILE A 441 -9.36 33.28 -19.41
C ILE A 441 -8.54 32.50 -18.37
N LYS A 442 -8.70 31.17 -18.36
CA LYS A 442 -7.94 30.29 -17.45
C LYS A 442 -6.44 30.42 -17.68
N GLU A 443 -5.96 30.34 -18.92
CA GLU A 443 -4.53 30.47 -19.23
C GLU A 443 -4.00 31.87 -18.85
N ALA A 444 -4.76 32.94 -19.12
CA ALA A 444 -4.37 34.30 -18.74
C ALA A 444 -4.23 34.46 -17.20
N ILE A 445 -5.11 33.83 -16.42
CA ILE A 445 -5.00 33.82 -14.94
C ILE A 445 -3.77 33.01 -14.51
N LEU A 446 -3.54 31.84 -15.10
CA LEU A 446 -2.38 30.99 -14.75
C LEU A 446 -1.05 31.66 -15.11
N GLU A 447 -0.98 32.36 -16.24
CA GLU A 447 0.20 33.14 -16.66
C GLU A 447 0.35 34.45 -15.87
N GLY A 448 -0.70 34.89 -15.16
CA GLY A 448 -0.68 36.11 -14.34
C GLY A 448 -0.92 37.39 -15.13
N GLU A 449 -1.45 37.27 -16.35
CA GLU A 449 -1.87 38.40 -17.19
C GLU A 449 -3.07 39.13 -16.56
N ILE A 450 -3.96 38.39 -15.92
CA ILE A 450 -5.13 38.92 -15.21
C ILE A 450 -5.28 38.28 -13.82
N PRO A 451 -5.82 38.99 -12.82
CA PRO A 451 -6.14 38.40 -11.52
C PRO A 451 -7.34 37.45 -11.61
N ASN A 452 -7.45 36.53 -10.65
CA ASN A 452 -8.57 35.60 -10.50
C ASN A 452 -9.83 36.32 -9.94
N GLU A 453 -10.28 37.35 -10.64
CA GLU A 453 -11.40 38.21 -10.24
C GLU A 453 -12.44 38.30 -11.37
N LYS A 454 -13.71 38.42 -10.98
CA LYS A 454 -14.83 38.45 -11.93
C LYS A 454 -14.74 39.61 -12.91
N VAL A 455 -14.38 40.81 -12.43
CA VAL A 455 -14.30 42.02 -13.26
C VAL A 455 -13.20 41.89 -14.31
N ALA A 456 -11.98 41.55 -13.89
CA ALA A 456 -10.84 41.39 -14.79
C ALA A 456 -11.08 40.27 -15.81
N SER A 457 -11.63 39.14 -15.36
CA SER A 457 -11.99 38.02 -16.24
C SER A 457 -13.07 38.38 -17.26
N TYR A 458 -14.05 39.20 -16.87
CA TYR A 458 -15.09 39.68 -17.79
C TYR A 458 -14.53 40.65 -18.83
N SER A 459 -13.63 41.56 -18.44
CA SER A 459 -12.94 42.44 -19.40
C SER A 459 -12.11 41.65 -20.41
N PHE A 460 -11.36 40.65 -19.95
CA PHE A 460 -10.58 39.77 -20.82
C PHE A 460 -11.46 38.90 -21.72
N MET A 461 -12.59 38.40 -21.21
CA MET A 461 -13.60 37.69 -21.99
C MET A 461 -14.06 38.52 -23.20
N ILE A 462 -14.35 39.81 -22.97
CA ILE A 462 -14.79 40.76 -24.00
C ILE A 462 -13.72 40.95 -25.08
N GLU A 463 -12.48 41.19 -24.68
CA GLU A 463 -11.36 41.35 -25.59
C GLU A 463 -11.12 40.09 -26.44
N LYS A 464 -11.10 38.93 -25.78
CA LYS A 464 -10.89 37.65 -26.46
C LYS A 464 -12.01 37.32 -27.42
N GLY A 465 -13.27 37.57 -27.04
CA GLY A 465 -14.41 37.34 -27.94
C GLY A 465 -14.35 38.20 -29.19
N LYS A 466 -13.96 39.49 -29.07
CA LYS A 466 -13.71 40.35 -30.24
C LYS A 466 -12.60 39.79 -31.14
N SER A 467 -11.51 39.27 -30.56
CA SER A 467 -10.40 38.65 -31.31
C SER A 467 -10.84 37.40 -32.10
N LEU A 468 -11.89 36.72 -31.64
CA LEU A 468 -12.51 35.58 -32.31
C LEU A 468 -13.61 35.99 -33.32
N GLY A 469 -13.82 37.29 -33.54
CA GLY A 469 -14.81 37.82 -34.47
C GLY A 469 -16.25 37.88 -33.90
N LEU A 470 -16.42 37.71 -32.59
CA LEU A 470 -17.73 37.79 -31.94
C LEU A 470 -18.12 39.25 -31.72
N LYS A 471 -19.40 39.56 -31.95
CA LYS A 471 -19.98 40.88 -31.71
C LYS A 471 -20.66 40.90 -30.35
N ILE A 472 -20.46 41.99 -29.63
CA ILE A 472 -21.14 42.28 -28.37
C ILE A 472 -22.42 43.02 -28.75
N ASP A 473 -23.53 42.62 -28.14
CA ASP A 473 -24.79 43.37 -28.24
C ASP A 473 -24.74 44.66 -27.40
#